data_AF-A0A1A9CZH0-F1
#
_entry.id   AF-A0A1A9CZH0-F1
#
_cell.length_a   1.000
_cell.length_b   1.000
_cell.length_c   1.000
_cell.angle_alpha   90.00
_cell.angle_beta   90.00
_cell.angle_gamma   90.00
#
_symmetry.space_group_name_H-M   'P 1'
#
loop_
_entity.id
_entity.type
_entity.pdbx_description
1 polymer ?
#
loop_
_entity_poly.entity_id
_entity_poly.type
_entity_poly.pdbx_seq_one_letter_code
_entity_poly.pdbx_strand_id
1 'polypeptide(L)' 'MDIVQQQILDSYRAAQHGEAPPPPPGRHDREVLRELRGRLRAWAAEHPRPDRRPPPG' A
#
# COMPACT_ATOMS: atom_id res chain seq x y z
N MET A 1 -18.28 -11.82 -4.49
CA MET A 1 -17.08 -12.46 -3.93
C MET A 1 -16.01 -11.40 -3.78
N ASP A 2 -15.46 -11.26 -2.58
CA ASP A 2 -14.37 -10.31 -2.27
C ASP A 2 -12.98 -10.98 -2.47
N ILE A 3 -11.96 -10.20 -2.78
CA ILE A 3 -10.59 -10.69 -3.05
C ILE A 3 -9.99 -11.42 -1.84
N VAL A 4 -10.32 -10.98 -0.63
CA VAL A 4 -9.87 -11.63 0.61
C VAL A 4 -10.57 -12.98 0.79
N GLN A 5 -11.86 -13.05 0.48
CA GLN A 5 -12.63 -14.29 0.57
C GLN A 5 -12.13 -15.33 -0.43
N GLN A 6 -11.81 -14.93 -1.66
CA GLN A 6 -11.23 -15.81 -2.66
C GLN A 6 -9.84 -16.30 -2.24
N GLN A 7 -8.98 -15.43 -1.72
CA GLN A 7 -7.66 -15.82 -1.20
C GLN A 7 -7.74 -16.90 -0.12
N ILE A 8 -8.72 -16.79 0.79
CA ILE A 8 -8.92 -17.79 1.85
C ILE A 8 -9.27 -19.15 1.25
N LEU A 9 -10.20 -19.18 0.29
CA LEU A 9 -10.62 -20.41 -0.38
C LEU A 9 -9.48 -21.04 -1.21
N ASP A 10 -8.72 -20.22 -1.92
CA ASP A 10 -7.61 -20.69 -2.76
C ASP A 10 -6.45 -21.19 -1.91
N SER A 11 -6.18 -20.56 -0.75
CA SER A 11 -5.19 -21.05 0.22
C SER A 11 -5.61 -22.39 0.82
N TYR A 12 -6.90 -22.56 1.12
CA TYR A 12 -7.44 -23.82 1.62
C TYR A 12 -7.36 -24.94 0.57
N ARG A 13 -7.65 -24.62 -0.70
CA ARG A 13 -7.48 -25.56 -1.82
C ARG A 13 -6.01 -25.96 -1.98
N ALA A 14 -5.09 -25.00 -2.01
CA ALA A 14 -3.66 -25.26 -2.13
C ALA A 14 -3.15 -26.17 -1.00
N ALA A 15 -3.59 -25.92 0.24
CA ALA A 15 -3.24 -26.76 1.39
C ALA A 15 -3.75 -28.20 1.26
N GLN A 16 -4.96 -28.41 0.73
CA GLN A 16 -5.50 -29.76 0.49
C GLN A 16 -4.75 -30.52 -0.61
N HIS A 17 -4.23 -29.82 -1.61
CA HIS A 17 -3.50 -30.42 -2.73
C HIS A 17 -1.97 -30.48 -2.52
N GLY A 18 -1.46 -29.96 -1.40
CA GLY A 18 -0.02 -29.87 -1.13
C GLY A 18 0.71 -28.86 -2.03
N GLU A 19 -0.02 -27.90 -2.58
CA GLU A 19 0.50 -26.86 -3.46
C GLU A 19 0.95 -25.63 -2.67
N ALA A 20 1.81 -24.82 -3.28
CA ALA A 20 2.23 -23.56 -2.68
C ALA A 20 1.03 -22.59 -2.58
N PRO A 21 0.86 -21.91 -1.44
CA PRO A 21 -0.26 -20.99 -1.26
C PRO A 21 -0.14 -19.80 -2.24
N PRO A 22 -1.28 -19.30 -2.76
CA PRO A 22 -1.28 -18.17 -3.68
C PRO A 22 -0.71 -16.93 -2.99
N PRO A 23 0.01 -16.07 -3.75
CA PRO A 23 0.61 -14.87 -3.19
C PRO A 23 -0.49 -13.99 -2.57
N PRO A 24 -0.28 -13.47 -1.35
CA PRO A 24 -1.30 -12.69 -0.69
C PRO A 24 -1.60 -11.42 -1.49
N PRO A 25 -2.88 -11.01 -1.58
CA PRO A 25 -3.26 -9.77 -2.24
C PRO A 25 -2.59 -8.56 -1.57
N GLY A 26 -2.33 -7.51 -2.35
CA GLY A 26 -1.77 -6.24 -1.84
C GLY A 26 -0.25 -6.19 -1.65
N ARG A 27 0.51 -7.23 -2.05
CA ARG A 27 1.99 -7.16 -2.12
C ARG A 27 2.45 -6.06 -3.08
N HIS A 28 1.87 -6.01 -4.27
CA HIS A 28 2.20 -5.00 -5.28
C HIS A 28 1.72 -3.59 -4.86
N ASP A 29 0.53 -3.51 -4.28
CA ASP A 29 -0.05 -2.25 -3.80
C ASP A 29 0.85 -1.55 -2.75
N ARG A 30 1.52 -2.32 -1.88
CA ARG A 30 2.46 -1.77 -0.88
C ARG A 30 3.69 -1.11 -1.51
N GLU A 31 4.18 -1.66 -2.61
CA GLU A 31 5.31 -1.09 -3.35
C GLU A 31 4.90 0.22 -4.03
N VAL A 32 3.76 0.20 -4.73
CA VAL A 32 3.16 1.38 -5.36
C VAL A 32 2.89 2.48 -4.33
N LEU A 33 2.33 2.14 -3.16
CA LEU A 33 2.10 3.11 -2.07
C LEU A 33 3.40 3.68 -1.50
N ARG A 34 4.47 2.87 -1.44
CA ARG A 34 5.79 3.34 -0.97
C ARG A 34 6.39 4.33 -1.96
N GLU A 35 6.31 4.04 -3.25
CA GLU A 35 6.77 4.94 -4.32
C GLU A 35 5.98 6.25 -4.33
N LEU A 36 4.65 6.16 -4.30
CA LEU A 36 3.76 7.32 -4.24
C LEU A 36 4.07 8.20 -3.03
N ARG A 37 4.26 7.60 -1.85
CA ARG A 37 4.65 8.33 -0.64
C ARG A 37 6.01 9.03 -0.80
N GLY A 38 6.97 8.40 -1.47
CA GLY A 38 8.25 9.03 -1.80
C GLY A 38 8.06 10.25 -2.68
N ARG A 39 7.27 10.11 -3.75
CA ARG A 39 6.95 11.21 -4.68
C ARG A 39 6.22 12.37 -4.01
N LEU A 40 5.26 12.08 -3.13
CA LEU A 40 4.55 13.10 -2.36
C LEU A 40 5.50 13.86 -1.41
N ARG A 41 6.49 13.18 -0.82
CA ARG A 41 7.50 13.84 0.03
C ARG A 41 8.43 14.73 -0.77
N ALA A 42 8.90 14.27 -1.93
CA ALA A 42 9.73 15.07 -2.82
C ALA A 42 8.96 16.32 -3.28
N TRP A 43 7.72 16.15 -3.72
CA TRP A 43 6.86 17.25 -4.13
C TRP A 43 6.62 18.26 -3.00
N ALA A 44 6.39 17.80 -1.77
CA ALA A 44 6.21 18.67 -0.60
C ALA A 44 7.50 19.41 -0.18
N ALA A 45 8.68 18.84 -0.46
CA ALA A 45 9.96 19.50 -0.23
C ALA A 45 10.23 20.60 -1.28
N GLU A 46 9.85 20.36 -2.53
CA GLU A 46 9.91 21.34 -3.62
C GLU A 46 8.87 22.46 -3.47
N HIS A 47 7.72 22.15 -2.87
CA HIS A 47 6.61 23.08 -2.65
C HIS A 47 6.35 23.25 -1.15
N PRO A 48 7.29 23.86 -0.42
CA PRO A 48 7.12 24.09 1.00
C PRO A 48 5.85 24.91 1.21
N ARG A 49 5.00 24.48 2.14
CA ARG A 49 3.83 25.26 2.50
C ARG A 49 4.28 26.61 3.04
N PRO A 50 3.61 27.72 2.68
CA PRO A 50 3.90 29.02 3.27
C PRO A 50 3.80 28.90 4.79
N ASP A 51 4.79 29.47 5.48
CA ASP A 51 4.85 29.50 6.93
C ASP A 51 3.53 30.09 7.45
N ARG A 52 2.81 29.32 8.27
CA ARG A 52 1.57 29.75 8.91
C ARG A 52 1.85 30.48 10.23
N ARG A 53 3.10 30.87 10.52
CA ARG A 53 3.37 31.72 11.67
C ARG A 53 2.57 33.01 11.54
N PRO A 54 1.69 33.31 12.52
CA PRO A 54 1.13 34.64 12.59
C PRO A 54 2.29 35.63 12.82
N PRO A 55 2.20 36.84 12.25
CA PRO A 55 3.24 37.85 12.43
C PRO A 55 3.43 38.13 13.93
N PRO A 56 4.67 38.40 14.39
CA PRO A 56 4.88 38.90 15.74
C PRO A 56 4.15 40.26 15.87
N GLY A 57 3.32 40.38 16.91
CA GLY A 57 2.56 41.59 17.22
C GLY A 57 3.41 42.70 17.82
#